data_AF-A0A2H6K6G1-F1
#
_entry.id   AF-A0A2H6K6G1-F1
#
_cell.length_a   1.000
_cell.length_b   1.000
_cell.length_c   1.000
_cell.angle_alpha   90.00
_cell.angle_beta   90.00
_cell.angle_gamma   90.00
#
_symmetry.space_group_name_H-M   'P 1'
#
loop_
_entity.id
_entity.type
_entity.pdbx_description
1 polymer ?
#
loop_
_entity_poly.entity_id
_entity_poly.type
_entity_poly.pdbx_seq_one_letter_code
_entity_poly.pdbx_strand_id
1 'polypeptide(L)'
;MGELTLGELKALRQREAKRPSSGETEGHEEATTTHKERLGVISSREKFPKTQTAAPKKSSTKGPAVLPNNTAFNPYNTIKFGTKGANSRLKARDPRFSDFSGTLNDDLFRKSYAFLGDMLQEEVKEIKAAVRAGERAGANSVKATAALGSIAHMNIASISDAKRALDRYKTQQKQLQSGDELRALKKDLIDQEKQKIATTGKTPFYYSEKKIKKIHRAKEAEKEQAALQSAAINAGSAGAIHKKVARTLKRKLPKMPKVHAKSAGKKPLTE
;
A
#
# COMPACT_ATOMS: atom_id res chain seq x y z
N MET A 1 -20.36 -39.95 -24.71
CA MET A 1 -19.72 -38.98 -23.80
C MET A 1 -20.78 -37.97 -23.39
N GLY A 2 -21.42 -38.17 -22.24
CA GLY A 2 -22.50 -37.28 -21.80
C GLY A 2 -21.91 -35.95 -21.30
N GLU A 3 -22.39 -34.82 -21.84
CA GLU A 3 -22.01 -33.50 -21.37
C GLU A 3 -22.59 -33.26 -19.97
N LEU A 4 -21.71 -33.09 -18.99
CA LEU A 4 -22.09 -32.78 -17.62
C LEU A 4 -22.72 -31.39 -17.58
N THR A 5 -23.84 -31.28 -16.89
CA THR A 5 -24.55 -30.02 -16.74
C THR A 5 -23.80 -29.05 -15.82
N LEU A 6 -24.06 -27.77 -15.99
CA LEU A 6 -23.37 -26.69 -15.25
C LEU A 6 -23.53 -26.80 -13.72
N GLY A 7 -24.60 -27.47 -13.26
CA GLY A 7 -24.81 -27.81 -11.85
C GLY A 7 -23.85 -28.87 -11.33
N GLU A 8 -23.56 -29.90 -12.13
CA GLU A 8 -22.69 -31.02 -11.76
C GLU A 8 -21.22 -30.59 -11.69
N LEU A 9 -20.79 -29.72 -12.61
CA LEU A 9 -19.45 -29.10 -12.57
C LEU A 9 -19.23 -28.26 -11.30
N LYS A 10 -20.28 -27.58 -10.83
CA LYS A 10 -20.21 -26.76 -9.61
C LYS A 10 -20.16 -27.62 -8.34
N ALA A 11 -20.82 -28.78 -8.35
CA ALA A 11 -20.78 -29.74 -7.26
C ALA A 11 -19.41 -30.45 -7.14
N LEU A 12 -18.78 -30.78 -8.26
CA LEU A 12 -17.43 -31.36 -8.30
C LEU A 12 -16.38 -30.43 -7.67
N ARG A 13 -16.42 -29.13 -8.02
CA ARG A 13 -15.49 -28.13 -7.49
C ARG A 13 -15.60 -27.92 -5.97
N GLN A 14 -16.80 -28.07 -5.41
CA GLN A 14 -17.01 -27.97 -3.96
C GLN A 14 -16.55 -29.23 -3.21
N ARG A 15 -16.56 -30.41 -3.87
CA ARG A 15 -16.03 -31.66 -3.29
C ARG A 15 -14.50 -31.68 -3.24
N GLU A 16 -13.83 -31.12 -4.24
CA GLU A 16 -12.36 -31.03 -4.24
C GLU A 16 -11.83 -30.09 -3.15
N ALA A 17 -12.51 -28.97 -2.90
CA ALA A 17 -12.09 -28.01 -1.87
C ALA A 17 -12.23 -28.51 -0.42
N LYS A 18 -12.87 -29.68 -0.21
CA LYS A 18 -13.16 -30.23 1.12
C LYS A 18 -12.38 -31.50 1.46
N ARG A 19 -11.44 -31.94 0.60
CA ARG A 19 -10.56 -33.07 0.90
C ARG A 19 -9.41 -32.60 1.82
N PRO A 20 -9.30 -33.12 3.05
CA PRO A 20 -8.10 -32.93 3.86
C PRO A 20 -6.91 -33.64 3.20
N SER A 21 -5.76 -32.97 3.14
CA SER A 21 -4.52 -33.51 2.58
C SER A 21 -4.00 -34.66 3.44
N SER A 22 -4.25 -35.90 3.01
CA SER A 22 -3.53 -37.07 3.51
C SER A 22 -2.12 -37.07 2.92
N GLY A 23 -1.18 -36.44 3.62
CA GLY A 23 0.24 -36.59 3.36
C GLY A 23 0.70 -37.93 3.93
N GLU A 24 1.08 -38.82 3.04
CA GLU A 24 1.70 -40.12 3.33
C GLU A 24 3.08 -39.92 3.96
N THR A 25 3.34 -40.68 5.02
CA THR A 25 4.65 -40.86 5.64
C THR A 25 5.08 -42.31 5.41
N GLU A 26 6.02 -42.50 4.50
CA GLU A 26 6.95 -43.63 4.42
C GLU A 26 8.34 -42.97 4.38
N GLY A 27 9.39 -43.34 5.10
CA GLY A 27 9.79 -44.62 5.68
C GLY A 27 11.27 -44.75 5.34
N HIS A 28 12.17 -44.45 6.28
CA HIS A 28 13.59 -44.83 6.19
C HIS A 28 14.17 -44.95 7.60
N GLU A 29 14.35 -46.19 8.03
CA GLU A 29 15.16 -46.59 9.18
C GLU A 29 16.56 -47.00 8.74
N GLU A 30 17.43 -47.12 9.75
CA GLU A 30 18.78 -47.75 9.81
C GLU A 30 19.98 -46.91 9.33
N ALA A 31 21.13 -46.87 10.01
CA ALA A 31 21.58 -47.37 11.31
C ALA A 31 22.96 -46.73 11.67
N THR A 32 23.42 -46.93 12.91
CA THR A 32 24.81 -46.80 13.42
C THR A 32 25.29 -45.35 13.72
N THR A 33 26.05 -45.00 14.76
CA THR A 33 26.95 -45.74 15.66
C THR A 33 27.29 -44.84 16.88
N THR A 34 27.38 -45.49 18.05
CA THR A 34 28.16 -45.17 19.26
C THR A 34 29.02 -43.89 19.33
N HIS A 35 28.73 -43.00 20.29
CA HIS A 35 29.74 -42.29 21.08
C HIS A 35 29.14 -41.79 22.42
N LYS A 36 28.80 -42.74 23.29
CA LYS A 36 28.69 -42.52 24.73
C LYS A 36 30.02 -42.95 25.33
N GLU A 37 30.91 -42.01 25.57
CA GLU A 37 31.95 -42.06 26.61
C GLU A 37 32.90 -40.87 26.41
N ARG A 38 33.37 -40.32 27.53
CA ARG A 38 34.11 -39.05 27.68
C ARG A 38 33.23 -37.80 27.74
N LEU A 39 32.74 -37.52 28.95
CA LEU A 39 32.89 -36.21 29.62
C LEU A 39 32.53 -36.40 31.09
N GLY A 40 33.30 -37.25 31.76
CA GLY A 40 33.51 -37.15 33.21
C GLY A 40 34.82 -36.39 33.42
N VAL A 41 34.89 -35.65 34.53
CA VAL A 41 36.02 -34.84 35.00
C VAL A 41 36.06 -33.43 34.40
N ILE A 42 35.56 -32.44 35.15
CA ILE A 42 36.31 -31.28 35.69
C ILE A 42 35.33 -30.25 36.29
N SER A 43 35.66 -29.83 37.52
CA SER A 43 35.22 -28.63 38.25
C SER A 43 33.92 -28.70 39.07
N SER A 44 34.10 -29.20 40.28
CA SER A 44 33.62 -28.54 41.49
C SER A 44 33.83 -27.02 41.40
N ARG A 45 32.77 -26.26 41.13
CA ARG A 45 32.76 -24.81 41.30
C ARG A 45 31.88 -24.47 42.49
N GLU A 46 32.53 -23.93 43.51
CA GLU A 46 31.94 -23.46 44.75
C GLU A 46 30.71 -22.59 44.48
N LYS A 47 29.63 -22.85 45.23
CA LYS A 47 28.40 -22.09 45.18
C LYS A 47 28.67 -20.71 45.81
N PHE A 48 28.99 -19.72 44.99
CA PHE A 48 28.95 -18.32 45.43
C PHE A 48 27.53 -17.99 45.94
N PRO A 49 27.40 -17.27 47.07
CA PRO A 49 26.10 -16.87 47.59
C PRO A 49 25.39 -15.99 46.56
N LYS A 50 24.16 -16.36 46.21
CA LYS A 50 23.27 -15.56 45.36
C LYS A 50 23.01 -14.23 46.06
N THR A 51 23.73 -13.18 45.68
CA THR A 51 23.31 -11.82 45.96
C THR A 51 21.99 -11.60 45.23
N GLN A 52 20.94 -11.29 45.98
CA GLN A 52 19.66 -10.89 45.43
C GLN A 52 19.89 -9.57 44.67
N THR A 53 20.07 -9.64 43.35
CA THR A 53 20.10 -8.45 42.51
C THR A 53 18.68 -7.87 42.50
N ALA A 54 18.43 -6.93 43.39
CA ALA A 54 17.20 -6.15 43.40
C ALA A 54 17.01 -5.51 42.01
N ALA A 55 15.82 -5.68 41.43
CA ALA A 55 15.47 -5.06 40.17
C ALA A 55 15.70 -3.54 40.24
N PRO A 56 16.14 -2.89 39.13
CA PRO A 56 16.43 -1.47 39.14
C PRO A 56 15.19 -0.68 39.56
N LYS A 57 15.35 0.13 40.62
CA LYS A 57 14.26 0.96 41.16
C LYS A 57 13.90 2.02 40.12
N LYS A 58 12.62 2.04 39.70
CA LYS A 58 12.08 3.15 38.93
C LYS A 58 11.92 4.36 39.85
N SER A 59 12.38 5.53 39.44
CA SER A 59 12.21 6.77 40.22
C SER A 59 10.75 7.26 40.24
N SER A 60 9.91 6.77 39.33
CA SER A 60 8.48 7.08 39.22
C SER A 60 7.76 5.97 38.46
N THR A 61 6.47 5.73 38.77
CA THR A 61 5.62 4.71 38.12
C THR A 61 5.54 4.87 36.60
N LYS A 62 5.74 6.09 36.07
CA LYS A 62 5.74 6.40 34.63
C LYS A 62 7.08 6.92 34.11
N GLY A 63 8.13 6.94 34.94
CA GLY A 63 9.45 7.43 34.54
C GLY A 63 10.23 6.40 33.72
N PRO A 64 11.15 6.84 32.84
CA PRO A 64 12.08 5.93 32.20
C PRO A 64 12.95 5.21 33.25
N ALA A 65 13.30 3.96 32.97
CA ALA A 65 14.20 3.21 33.83
C ALA A 65 15.60 3.82 33.75
N VAL A 66 16.08 4.40 34.85
CA VAL A 66 17.43 4.95 34.94
C VAL A 66 18.37 3.82 35.33
N LEU A 67 19.29 3.46 34.43
CA LEU A 67 20.33 2.48 34.70
C LEU A 67 21.52 3.18 35.38
N PRO A 68 22.23 2.50 36.30
CA PRO A 68 23.49 3.00 36.84
C PRO A 68 24.49 3.23 35.71
N ASN A 69 25.30 4.28 35.80
CA ASN A 69 26.23 4.73 34.75
C ASN A 69 27.27 3.68 34.32
N ASN A 70 27.49 2.65 35.16
CA ASN A 70 28.44 1.56 34.91
C ASN A 70 27.79 0.32 34.27
N THR A 71 26.50 0.41 33.90
CA THR A 71 25.75 -0.70 33.31
C THR A 71 25.57 -0.43 31.83
N ALA A 72 26.30 -1.16 30.99
CA ALA A 72 26.18 -1.02 29.54
C ALA A 72 24.73 -1.35 29.10
N PHE A 73 24.06 -0.36 28.51
CA PHE A 73 22.75 -0.55 27.89
C PHE A 73 22.94 -1.30 26.58
N ASN A 74 22.64 -2.61 26.59
CA ASN A 74 22.63 -3.40 25.37
C ASN A 74 21.26 -3.23 24.66
N PRO A 75 21.18 -2.55 23.50
CA PRO A 75 19.93 -2.37 22.77
C PRO A 75 19.33 -3.70 22.26
N TYR A 76 20.10 -4.79 22.30
CA TYR A 76 19.67 -6.14 21.94
C TYR A 76 19.05 -6.94 23.11
N ASN A 77 19.00 -6.39 24.33
CA ASN A 77 18.48 -7.08 25.50
C ASN A 77 16.98 -6.82 25.75
N THR A 78 16.12 -7.41 24.93
CA THR A 78 14.98 -8.25 25.37
C THR A 78 14.50 -9.21 24.27
N ILE A 79 15.38 -9.70 23.38
CA ILE A 79 15.12 -11.04 22.85
C ILE A 79 15.39 -11.94 24.04
N LYS A 80 14.34 -12.51 24.64
CA LYS A 80 14.50 -13.46 25.74
C LYS A 80 15.23 -14.69 25.18
N PHE A 81 16.56 -14.63 25.14
CA PHE A 81 17.41 -15.79 24.99
C PHE A 81 17.20 -16.65 26.25
N GLY A 82 16.22 -17.54 26.20
CA GLY A 82 16.07 -18.68 27.10
C GLY A 82 15.92 -18.37 28.60
N THR A 83 14.74 -17.92 29.03
CA THR A 83 14.27 -18.22 30.42
C THR A 83 12.93 -18.94 30.46
N LYS A 84 12.46 -19.49 29.33
CA LYS A 84 11.40 -20.51 29.29
C LYS A 84 11.87 -21.69 28.44
N GLY A 85 12.40 -22.72 29.10
CA GLY A 85 12.70 -24.04 28.54
C GLY A 85 14.02 -24.12 27.79
N ALA A 86 14.99 -24.83 28.36
CA ALA A 86 16.30 -25.14 27.78
C ALA A 86 16.25 -25.93 26.44
N ASN A 87 15.05 -26.27 25.93
CA ASN A 87 14.86 -27.07 24.72
C ASN A 87 14.27 -26.29 23.54
N SER A 88 13.95 -25.00 23.67
CA SER A 88 13.61 -24.18 22.50
C SER A 88 14.87 -23.55 21.92
N ARG A 89 15.63 -24.32 21.12
CA ARG A 89 16.64 -23.73 20.24
C ARG A 89 15.93 -22.62 19.45
N LEU A 90 16.47 -21.40 19.46
CA LEU A 90 15.95 -20.32 18.64
C LEU A 90 15.83 -20.87 17.22
N LYS A 91 14.61 -20.88 16.66
CA LYS A 91 14.42 -21.25 15.26
C LYS A 91 15.41 -20.43 14.46
N ALA A 92 16.26 -21.11 13.68
CA ALA A 92 17.19 -20.44 12.77
C ALA A 92 16.36 -19.46 11.94
N ARG A 93 16.54 -18.16 12.18
CA ARG A 93 15.82 -17.12 11.47
C ARG A 93 16.55 -16.92 10.16
N ASP A 94 15.85 -17.15 9.06
CA ASP A 94 16.35 -16.77 7.75
C ASP A 94 16.51 -15.24 7.73
N PRO A 95 17.72 -14.72 7.50
CA PRO A 95 17.96 -13.27 7.51
C PRO A 95 17.09 -12.53 6.50
N ARG A 96 16.65 -13.18 5.41
CA ARG A 96 15.74 -12.60 4.41
C ARG A 96 14.35 -12.34 4.98
N PHE A 97 13.94 -13.15 5.95
CA PHE A 97 12.64 -13.07 6.63
C PHE A 97 12.78 -12.55 8.05
N SER A 98 13.90 -11.91 8.36
CA SER A 98 14.16 -11.39 9.69
C SER A 98 13.52 -10.02 9.86
N ASP A 99 12.74 -9.86 10.93
CA ASP A 99 12.10 -8.61 11.33
C ASP A 99 13.11 -7.47 11.59
N PHE A 100 14.42 -7.77 11.62
CA PHE A 100 15.50 -6.80 11.74
C PHE A 100 15.74 -5.96 10.48
N SER A 101 15.16 -6.32 9.34
CA SER A 101 15.29 -5.54 8.09
C SER A 101 14.59 -4.17 8.13
N GLY A 102 13.85 -3.87 9.20
CA GLY A 102 13.19 -2.57 9.39
C GLY A 102 11.88 -2.43 8.62
N THR A 103 11.28 -1.25 8.67
CA THR A 103 10.06 -0.94 7.89
C THR A 103 10.43 -0.42 6.50
N LEU A 104 9.59 -0.72 5.50
CA LEU A 104 9.79 -0.22 4.13
C LEU A 104 9.79 1.32 4.11
N ASN A 105 10.88 1.90 3.64
CA ASN A 105 10.94 3.32 3.34
C ASN A 105 10.48 3.57 1.90
N ASP A 106 9.17 3.78 1.75
CA ASP A 106 8.52 4.03 0.45
C ASP A 106 9.20 5.16 -0.34
N ASP A 107 9.60 6.24 0.33
CA ASP A 107 10.19 7.41 -0.32
C ASP A 107 11.57 7.09 -0.90
N LEU A 108 12.39 6.34 -0.16
CA LEU A 108 13.69 5.90 -0.64
C LEU A 108 13.54 4.89 -1.79
N PHE A 109 12.64 3.91 -1.63
CA PHE A 109 12.36 2.92 -2.66
C PHE A 109 11.97 3.58 -3.98
N ARG A 110 11.07 4.57 -3.94
CA ARG A 110 10.63 5.31 -5.14
C ARG A 110 11.76 6.07 -5.82
N LYS A 111 12.67 6.66 -5.04
CA LYS A 111 13.83 7.38 -5.57
C LYS A 111 14.81 6.41 -6.22
N SER A 112 15.11 5.29 -5.56
CA SER A 112 16.03 4.27 -6.08
C SER A 112 15.52 3.61 -7.36
N TYR A 113 14.20 3.45 -7.49
CA TYR A 113 13.55 2.84 -8.64
C TYR A 113 12.81 3.86 -9.53
N ALA A 114 13.24 5.12 -9.56
CA ALA A 114 12.61 6.16 -10.35
C ALA A 114 12.60 5.83 -11.86
N PHE A 115 13.64 5.14 -12.34
CA PHE A 115 13.77 4.70 -13.73
C PHE A 115 12.63 3.78 -14.20
N LEU A 116 11.98 3.03 -13.30
CA LEU A 116 10.80 2.22 -13.66
C LEU A 116 9.64 3.10 -14.13
N GLY A 117 9.53 4.32 -13.56
CA GLY A 117 8.55 5.30 -13.99
C GLY A 117 8.83 5.83 -15.40
N ASP A 118 10.11 6.01 -15.74
CA ASP A 118 10.54 6.49 -17.05
C ASP A 118 10.32 5.41 -18.12
N MET A 119 10.73 4.16 -17.85
CA MET A 119 10.45 3.01 -18.71
C MET A 119 8.95 2.86 -18.97
N LEU A 120 8.12 2.93 -17.93
CA LEU A 120 6.66 2.85 -18.08
C LEU A 120 6.10 3.99 -18.94
N GLN A 121 6.66 5.20 -18.85
CA GLN A 121 6.25 6.31 -19.70
C GLN A 121 6.62 6.08 -21.17
N GLU A 122 7.77 5.48 -21.45
CA GLU A 122 8.19 5.09 -22.79
C GLU A 122 7.25 4.03 -23.36
N GLU A 123 6.96 2.96 -22.60
CA GLU A 123 5.99 1.93 -22.97
C GLU A 123 4.61 2.56 -23.31
N VAL A 124 4.12 3.45 -22.45
CA VAL A 124 2.84 4.13 -22.68
C VAL A 124 2.87 5.03 -23.92
N LYS A 125 4.00 5.66 -24.24
CA LYS A 125 4.17 6.46 -25.47
C LYS A 125 4.12 5.56 -26.70
N GLU A 126 4.78 4.42 -26.68
CA GLU A 126 4.77 3.44 -27.77
C GLU A 126 3.35 2.88 -27.98
N ILE A 127 2.68 2.42 -26.92
CA ILE A 127 1.31 1.92 -26.99
C ILE A 127 0.36 3.00 -27.56
N LYS A 128 0.51 4.26 -27.12
CA LYS A 128 -0.25 5.38 -27.70
C LYS A 128 0.04 5.58 -29.18
N ALA A 129 1.30 5.45 -29.60
CA ALA A 129 1.69 5.58 -31.00
C ALA A 129 1.07 4.47 -31.86
N ALA A 130 1.10 3.21 -31.40
CA ALA A 130 0.49 2.09 -32.09
C ALA A 130 -1.04 2.21 -32.17
N VAL A 131 -1.71 2.62 -31.09
CA VAL A 131 -3.16 2.88 -31.11
C VAL A 131 -3.50 3.97 -32.12
N ARG A 132 -2.74 5.08 -32.15
CA ARG A 132 -2.95 6.16 -33.12
C ARG A 132 -2.66 5.72 -34.57
N ALA A 133 -1.64 4.90 -34.78
CA ALA A 133 -1.33 4.35 -36.11
C ALA A 133 -2.47 3.46 -36.61
N GLY A 134 -2.98 2.57 -35.75
CA GLY A 134 -4.15 1.72 -36.04
C GLY A 134 -5.43 2.51 -36.30
N GLU A 135 -5.65 3.62 -35.58
CA GLU A 135 -6.82 4.49 -35.79
C GLU A 135 -6.76 5.28 -37.10
N ARG A 136 -5.57 5.69 -37.55
CA ARG A 136 -5.40 6.48 -38.78
C ARG A 136 -5.34 5.64 -40.04
N ALA A 137 -4.58 4.54 -40.00
CA ALA A 137 -4.28 3.73 -41.18
C ALA A 137 -5.16 2.48 -41.28
N GLY A 138 -5.93 2.16 -40.24
CA GLY A 138 -6.75 0.96 -40.16
C GLY A 138 -5.99 -0.23 -39.55
N ALA A 139 -6.75 -1.20 -39.06
CA ALA A 139 -6.24 -2.26 -38.19
C ALA A 139 -5.19 -3.17 -38.86
N ASN A 140 -5.33 -3.39 -40.17
CA ASN A 140 -4.49 -4.29 -40.95
C ASN A 140 -3.43 -3.56 -41.78
N SER A 141 -3.21 -2.27 -41.52
CA SER A 141 -2.23 -1.49 -42.29
C SER A 141 -0.79 -1.86 -41.90
N VAL A 142 0.11 -1.81 -42.88
CA VAL A 142 1.56 -2.05 -42.68
C VAL A 142 2.15 -1.14 -41.61
N LYS A 143 1.64 0.11 -41.50
CA LYS A 143 2.07 1.06 -40.47
C LYS A 143 1.61 0.63 -39.07
N ALA A 144 0.42 0.06 -38.94
CA ALA A 144 -0.08 -0.44 -37.67
C ALA A 144 0.65 -1.72 -37.24
N THR A 145 0.94 -2.63 -38.17
CA THR A 145 1.71 -3.85 -37.86
C THR A 145 3.15 -3.52 -37.46
N ALA A 146 3.80 -2.55 -38.13
CA ALA A 146 5.13 -2.08 -37.73
C ALA A 146 5.14 -1.47 -36.32
N ALA A 147 4.13 -0.65 -35.98
CA ALA A 147 4.00 -0.06 -34.65
C ALA A 147 3.65 -1.08 -33.56
N LEU A 148 2.92 -2.16 -33.89
CA LEU A 148 2.75 -3.29 -32.98
C LEU A 148 4.07 -4.07 -32.79
N GLY A 149 4.90 -4.14 -33.83
CA GLY A 149 6.22 -4.76 -33.79
C GLY A 149 7.14 -4.16 -32.72
N SER A 150 7.16 -2.83 -32.57
CA SER A 150 7.95 -2.18 -31.49
C SER A 150 7.51 -2.61 -30.09
N ILE A 151 6.23 -2.94 -29.92
CA ILE A 151 5.59 -3.25 -28.63
C ILE A 151 5.48 -4.76 -28.40
N ALA A 152 5.99 -5.59 -29.32
CA ALA A 152 5.85 -7.04 -29.27
C ALA A 152 6.37 -7.65 -27.96
N HIS A 153 7.42 -7.05 -27.37
CA HIS A 153 7.99 -7.43 -26.08
C HIS A 153 7.00 -7.32 -24.89
N MET A 154 5.91 -6.56 -25.03
CA MET A 154 4.86 -6.39 -24.02
C MET A 154 3.71 -7.40 -24.18
N ASN A 155 3.83 -8.41 -25.06
CA ASN A 155 2.79 -9.39 -25.38
C ASN A 155 1.48 -8.77 -25.92
N ILE A 156 1.58 -7.66 -26.65
CA ILE A 156 0.43 -6.97 -27.26
C ILE A 156 0.37 -7.35 -28.74
N ALA A 157 -0.56 -8.25 -29.08
CA ALA A 157 -0.70 -8.76 -30.45
C ALA A 157 -1.65 -7.93 -31.33
N SER A 158 -2.60 -7.22 -30.74
CA SER A 158 -3.64 -6.49 -31.47
C SER A 158 -3.81 -5.04 -31.02
N ILE A 159 -4.40 -4.21 -31.88
CA ILE A 159 -4.73 -2.81 -31.54
C ILE A 159 -5.77 -2.73 -30.42
N SER A 160 -6.71 -3.68 -30.35
CA SER A 160 -7.65 -3.79 -29.23
C SER A 160 -6.94 -4.08 -27.92
N ASP A 161 -5.93 -4.94 -27.93
CA ASP A 161 -5.11 -5.21 -26.74
C ASP A 161 -4.28 -4.00 -26.35
N ALA A 162 -3.73 -3.27 -27.33
CA ALA A 162 -3.01 -2.01 -27.10
C ALA A 162 -3.92 -0.97 -26.43
N LYS A 163 -5.18 -0.84 -26.88
CA LYS A 163 -6.18 0.02 -26.23
C LYS A 163 -6.46 -0.41 -24.79
N ARG A 164 -6.64 -1.71 -24.56
CA ARG A 164 -6.89 -2.27 -23.22
C ARG A 164 -5.70 -2.06 -22.28
N ALA A 165 -4.48 -2.27 -22.77
CA ALA A 165 -3.25 -2.02 -22.02
C ALA A 165 -3.15 -0.54 -21.64
N LEU A 166 -3.36 0.36 -22.59
CA LEU A 166 -3.35 1.80 -22.38
C LEU A 166 -4.35 2.26 -21.29
N ASP A 167 -5.55 1.69 -21.27
CA ASP A 167 -6.55 1.99 -20.23
C ASP A 167 -6.16 1.40 -18.86
N ARG A 168 -5.54 0.22 -18.82
CA ARG A 168 -4.94 -0.31 -17.58
C ARG A 168 -3.85 0.62 -17.03
N TYR A 169 -2.93 1.07 -17.87
CA TYR A 169 -1.87 2.00 -17.45
C TYR A 169 -2.46 3.33 -16.94
N LYS A 170 -3.48 3.89 -17.62
CA LYS A 170 -4.16 5.11 -17.13
C LYS A 170 -4.79 4.92 -15.76
N THR A 171 -5.45 3.78 -15.53
CA THR A 171 -6.09 3.51 -14.24
C THR A 171 -5.06 3.32 -13.12
N GLN A 172 -3.98 2.58 -13.39
CA GLN A 172 -2.84 2.44 -12.47
C GLN A 172 -2.19 3.78 -12.15
N GLN A 173 -1.89 4.59 -13.16
CA GLN A 173 -1.28 5.91 -12.98
C GLN A 173 -2.16 6.83 -12.12
N LYS A 174 -3.48 6.82 -12.35
CA LYS A 174 -4.42 7.59 -11.53
C LYS A 174 -4.42 7.13 -10.07
N GLN A 175 -4.37 5.82 -9.82
CA GLN A 175 -4.30 5.28 -8.46
C GLN A 175 -3.00 5.71 -7.75
N LEU A 176 -1.86 5.60 -8.43
CA LEU A 176 -0.57 6.04 -7.90
C LEU A 176 -0.58 7.53 -7.56
N GLN A 177 -1.02 8.37 -8.49
CA GLN A 177 -1.15 9.81 -8.29
C GLN A 177 -2.05 10.14 -7.08
N SER A 178 -3.22 9.50 -6.98
CA SER A 178 -4.12 9.73 -5.83
C SER A 178 -3.49 9.33 -4.48
N GLY A 179 -2.70 8.25 -4.46
CA GLY A 179 -1.96 7.84 -3.27
C GLY A 179 -0.84 8.83 -2.90
N ASP A 180 -0.16 9.37 -3.90
CA ASP A 180 0.91 10.36 -3.73
C ASP A 180 0.36 11.69 -3.21
N GLU A 181 -0.76 12.16 -3.77
CA GLU A 181 -1.45 13.35 -3.30
C GLU A 181 -1.95 13.20 -1.85
N LEU A 182 -2.49 12.02 -1.49
CA LEU A 182 -2.91 11.74 -0.12
C LEU A 182 -1.73 11.75 0.87
N ARG A 183 -0.58 11.20 0.46
CA ARG A 183 0.65 11.23 1.28
C ARG A 183 1.17 12.65 1.43
N ALA A 184 1.23 13.42 0.35
CA ALA A 184 1.65 14.82 0.38
C ALA A 184 0.75 15.63 1.31
N LEU A 185 -0.58 15.50 1.18
CA LEU A 185 -1.53 16.17 2.08
C LEU A 185 -1.35 15.77 3.55
N LYS A 186 -1.07 14.50 3.83
CA LYS A 186 -0.81 14.06 5.20
C LYS A 186 0.47 14.72 5.75
N LYS A 187 1.55 14.79 4.95
CA LYS A 187 2.79 15.46 5.32
C LYS A 187 2.54 16.95 5.58
N ASP A 188 1.88 17.64 4.66
CA ASP A 188 1.56 19.07 4.78
C ASP A 188 0.75 19.37 6.06
N LEU A 189 -0.28 18.56 6.35
CA LEU A 189 -1.10 18.74 7.55
C LEU A 189 -0.32 18.50 8.84
N ILE A 190 0.60 17.54 8.83
CA ILE A 190 1.48 17.27 9.97
C ILE A 190 2.44 18.45 10.17
N ASP A 191 3.01 18.98 9.11
CA ASP A 191 3.99 20.07 9.19
C ASP A 191 3.32 21.40 9.60
N GLN A 192 2.11 21.68 9.11
CA GLN A 192 1.28 22.79 9.60
C GLN A 192 0.98 22.66 11.09
N GLU A 193 0.71 21.45 11.58
CA GLU A 193 0.44 21.23 13.00
C GLU A 193 1.71 21.41 13.85
N LYS A 194 2.86 20.92 13.40
CA LYS A 194 4.16 21.18 14.06
C LYS A 194 4.43 22.68 14.20
N GLN A 195 4.17 23.46 13.16
CA GLN A 195 4.32 24.92 13.19
C GLN A 195 3.37 25.58 14.20
N LYS A 196 2.11 25.11 14.29
CA LYS A 196 1.15 25.61 15.29
C LYS A 196 1.55 25.27 16.71
N ILE A 197 2.11 24.08 16.94
CA ILE A 197 2.60 23.68 18.27
C ILE A 197 3.76 24.60 18.68
N ALA A 198 4.69 24.86 17.76
CA ALA A 198 5.82 25.75 18.02
C ALA A 198 5.38 27.18 18.39
N THR A 199 4.29 27.68 17.78
CA THR A 199 3.79 29.04 18.04
C THR A 199 2.86 29.13 19.26
N THR A 200 1.97 28.15 19.44
CA THR A 200 0.90 28.22 20.45
C THR A 200 1.17 27.41 21.71
N GLY A 201 2.13 26.49 21.69
CA GLY A 201 2.40 25.56 22.79
C GLY A 201 1.28 24.55 23.06
N LYS A 202 0.25 24.49 22.19
CA LYS A 202 -0.89 23.58 22.36
C LYS A 202 -0.52 22.14 22.04
N THR A 203 -1.36 21.20 22.49
CA THR A 203 -1.21 19.78 22.22
C THR A 203 -1.41 19.48 20.72
N PRO A 204 -0.61 18.57 20.14
CA PRO A 204 -0.73 18.20 18.73
C PRO A 204 -2.09 17.58 18.42
N PHE A 205 -2.78 18.10 17.39
CA PHE A 205 -3.95 17.46 16.82
C PHE A 205 -3.66 16.87 15.44
N TYR A 206 -3.63 15.53 15.35
CA TYR A 206 -3.43 14.84 14.07
C TYR A 206 -4.77 14.45 13.42
N TYR A 207 -4.88 14.72 12.12
CA TYR A 207 -6.06 14.36 11.33
C TYR A 207 -6.17 12.84 11.15
N SER A 208 -7.37 12.29 11.34
CA SER A 208 -7.66 10.90 10.99
C SER A 208 -7.63 10.69 9.48
N GLU A 209 -7.31 9.47 9.03
CA GLU A 209 -7.24 9.16 7.59
C GLU A 209 -8.55 9.44 6.84
N LYS A 210 -9.69 9.20 7.49
CA LYS A 210 -11.02 9.51 6.93
C LYS A 210 -11.17 11.01 6.66
N LYS A 211 -10.68 11.86 7.58
CA LYS A 211 -10.73 13.32 7.44
C LYS A 211 -9.77 13.80 6.35
N ILE A 212 -8.57 13.22 6.26
CA ILE A 212 -7.61 13.51 5.18
C ILE A 212 -8.21 13.17 3.81
N LYS A 213 -8.83 12.00 3.66
CA LYS A 213 -9.52 11.60 2.42
C LYS A 213 -10.68 12.56 2.06
N LYS A 214 -11.42 13.07 3.06
CA LYS A 214 -12.49 14.06 2.83
C LYS A 214 -11.92 15.39 2.34
N ILE A 215 -10.81 15.86 2.92
CA ILE A 215 -10.11 17.08 2.49
C ILE A 215 -9.57 16.91 1.07
N HIS A 216 -8.97 15.77 0.76
CA HIS A 216 -8.46 15.47 -0.59
C HIS A 216 -9.56 15.53 -1.66
N ARG A 217 -10.70 14.87 -1.42
CA ARG A 217 -11.87 14.95 -2.32
C ARG A 217 -12.41 16.37 -2.50
N ALA A 218 -12.41 17.17 -1.43
CA ALA A 218 -12.83 18.57 -1.51
C ALA A 218 -11.86 19.39 -2.38
N LYS A 219 -10.54 19.19 -2.22
CA LYS A 219 -9.51 19.80 -3.07
C LYS A 219 -9.63 19.37 -4.53
N GLU A 220 -9.92 18.10 -4.81
CA GLU A 220 -10.18 17.63 -6.18
C GLU A 220 -11.41 18.31 -6.78
N ALA A 221 -12.52 18.39 -6.04
CA ALA A 221 -13.73 19.05 -6.52
C ALA A 221 -13.53 20.55 -6.77
N GLU A 222 -12.75 21.23 -5.92
CA GLU A 222 -12.38 22.64 -6.11
C GLU A 222 -11.53 22.84 -7.37
N LYS A 223 -10.52 21.96 -7.60
CA LYS A 223 -9.72 21.97 -8.84
C LYS A 223 -10.61 21.75 -10.07
N GLU A 224 -11.56 20.83 -10.01
CA GLU A 224 -12.50 20.59 -11.11
C GLU A 224 -13.42 21.79 -11.37
N GLN A 225 -13.89 22.47 -10.32
CA GLN A 225 -14.69 23.70 -10.43
C GLN A 225 -13.87 24.86 -11.00
N ALA A 226 -12.64 25.06 -10.55
CA ALA A 226 -11.73 26.06 -11.09
C ALA A 226 -11.40 25.79 -12.57
N ALA A 227 -11.20 24.52 -12.94
CA ALA A 227 -11.02 24.11 -14.33
C ALA A 227 -12.28 24.38 -15.18
N LEU A 228 -13.47 24.20 -14.62
CA LEU A 228 -14.74 24.55 -15.28
C LEU A 228 -14.90 26.06 -15.47
N GLN A 229 -14.57 26.86 -14.45
CA GLN A 229 -14.65 28.33 -14.52
C GLN A 229 -13.66 28.90 -15.54
N SER A 230 -12.40 28.45 -15.50
CA SER A 230 -11.39 28.86 -16.49
C SER A 230 -11.74 28.39 -17.91
N ALA A 231 -12.28 27.17 -18.08
CA ALA A 231 -12.76 26.71 -19.37
C ALA A 231 -13.95 27.54 -19.89
N ALA A 232 -14.80 28.08 -19.01
CA ALA A 232 -15.90 28.96 -19.38
C ALA A 232 -15.40 30.35 -19.83
N ILE A 233 -14.41 30.91 -19.14
CA ILE A 233 -13.78 32.20 -19.50
C ILE A 233 -13.08 32.07 -20.87
N ASN A 234 -12.35 30.97 -21.10
CA ASN A 234 -11.63 30.73 -22.35
C ASN A 234 -12.52 30.23 -23.51
N ALA A 235 -13.81 29.97 -23.29
CA ALA A 235 -14.74 29.48 -24.31
C ALA A 235 -15.21 30.54 -25.31
N GLY A 236 -14.82 31.81 -25.14
CA GLY A 236 -15.31 32.94 -25.93
C GLY A 236 -15.23 32.74 -27.45
N SER A 237 -14.04 32.54 -28.01
CA SER A 237 -13.84 32.43 -29.47
C SER A 237 -13.84 31.00 -30.03
N ALA A 238 -13.72 29.96 -29.19
CA ALA A 238 -13.63 28.55 -29.58
C ALA A 238 -14.82 27.69 -29.09
N GLY A 239 -16.03 28.26 -29.07
CA GLY A 239 -17.20 27.79 -28.31
C GLY A 239 -17.65 26.33 -28.49
N ALA A 240 -17.32 25.65 -29.60
CA ALA A 240 -17.76 24.27 -29.84
C ALA A 240 -16.99 23.22 -29.01
N ILE A 241 -15.68 23.39 -28.85
CA ILE A 241 -14.81 22.42 -28.15
C ILE A 241 -15.00 22.57 -26.63
N HIS A 242 -15.04 23.80 -26.14
CA HIS A 242 -15.22 24.11 -24.72
C HIS A 242 -16.59 23.66 -24.18
N LYS A 243 -17.65 23.71 -25.00
CA LYS A 243 -18.99 23.23 -24.61
C LYS A 243 -19.03 21.71 -24.38
N LYS A 244 -18.27 20.92 -25.15
CA LYS A 244 -18.15 19.46 -24.93
C LYS A 244 -17.39 19.16 -23.63
N VAL A 245 -16.26 19.83 -23.39
CA VAL A 245 -15.47 19.69 -22.15
C VAL A 245 -16.30 20.07 -20.93
N ALA A 246 -16.97 21.23 -20.95
CA ALA A 246 -17.85 21.68 -19.88
C ALA A 246 -19.01 20.70 -19.58
N ARG A 247 -19.63 20.11 -20.62
CA ARG A 247 -20.68 19.09 -20.45
C ARG A 247 -20.13 17.82 -19.79
N THR A 248 -18.94 17.35 -20.16
CA THR A 248 -18.34 16.16 -19.54
C THR A 248 -17.97 16.38 -18.08
N LEU A 249 -17.45 17.55 -17.74
CA LEU A 249 -17.07 17.92 -16.38
C LEU A 249 -18.31 18.11 -15.47
N LYS A 250 -19.38 18.73 -15.96
CA LYS A 250 -20.66 18.85 -15.21
C LYS A 250 -21.29 17.50 -14.84
N ARG A 251 -21.03 16.42 -15.59
CA ARG A 251 -21.50 15.06 -15.25
C ARG A 251 -20.70 14.40 -14.12
N LYS A 252 -19.45 14.83 -13.88
CA LYS A 252 -18.56 14.25 -12.86
C LYS A 252 -18.72 14.89 -11.49
N LEU A 253 -19.18 16.14 -11.43
CA LEU A 253 -19.44 16.82 -10.17
C LEU A 253 -20.57 16.09 -9.40
N PRO A 254 -20.38 15.82 -8.09
CA PRO A 254 -21.43 15.25 -7.28
C PRO A 254 -22.64 16.20 -7.27
N LYS A 255 -23.81 15.70 -7.65
CA LYS A 255 -25.06 16.47 -7.55
C LYS A 255 -25.28 16.81 -6.07
N MET A 256 -25.17 18.08 -5.73
CA MET A 256 -25.59 18.56 -4.42
C MET A 256 -27.06 18.18 -4.22
N PRO A 257 -27.44 17.54 -3.09
CA PRO A 257 -28.83 17.25 -2.82
C PRO A 257 -29.61 18.57 -2.85
N LYS A 258 -30.71 18.60 -3.61
CA LYS A 258 -31.62 19.75 -3.61
C LYS A 258 -32.13 19.91 -2.18
N VAL A 259 -31.65 20.93 -1.49
CA VAL A 259 -32.19 21.31 -0.19
C VAL A 259 -33.59 21.84 -0.48
N HIS A 260 -34.60 20.99 -0.31
CA HIS A 260 -35.99 21.46 -0.29
C HIS A 260 -36.11 22.38 0.93
N ALA A 261 -36.08 23.68 0.68
CA ALA A 261 -36.37 24.69 1.68
C ALA A 261 -37.80 24.43 2.16
N LYS A 262 -37.95 23.75 3.30
CA LYS A 262 -39.21 23.75 4.04
C LYS A 262 -39.41 25.18 4.53
N SER A 263 -40.25 25.92 3.83
CA SER A 263 -40.75 27.22 4.25
C SER A 263 -41.50 27.04 5.58
N ALA A 264 -40.78 27.22 6.69
CA ALA A 264 -41.39 27.34 8.01
C ALA A 264 -42.10 28.71 8.05
N GLY A 265 -43.35 28.74 7.62
CA GLY A 265 -44.24 29.88 7.79
C GLY A 265 -44.51 30.09 9.28
N LYS A 266 -43.69 30.90 9.94
CA LYS A 266 -44.09 31.54 11.21
C LYS A 266 -45.13 32.60 10.84
N LYS A 267 -46.40 32.32 11.16
CA LYS A 267 -47.42 33.37 11.19
C LYS A 267 -47.09 34.34 12.34
N PRO A 268 -47.19 35.67 12.13
CA PRO A 268 -47.03 36.63 13.21
C PRO A 268 -48.25 36.53 14.14
N LEU A 269 -47.99 36.44 15.45
CA LEU A 269 -49.01 36.72 16.47
C LEU A 269 -49.28 38.23 16.42
N THR A 270 -50.51 38.61 16.11
CA THR A 270 -51.03 39.96 16.34
C THR A 270 -51.41 40.10 17.81
N GLU A 271 -51.10 41.28 18.34
CA GLU A 271 -51.30 41.77 19.72
C GLU A 271 -52.76 41.73 20.19
#